data_AF-A0A644T8K7-F1
#
_entry.id   AF-A0A644T8K7-F1
#
_cell.length_a   1.000
_cell.length_b   1.000
_cell.length_c   1.000
_cell.angle_alpha   90.00
_cell.angle_beta   90.00
_cell.angle_gamma   90.00
#
_symmetry.space_group_name_H-M   'P 1'
#
loop_
_entity.id
_entity.type
_entity.pdbx_description
1 polymer ?
#
loop_
_entity_poly.entity_id
_entity_poly.type
_entity_poly.pdbx_seq_one_letter_code
_entity_poly.pdbx_strand_id
1 'polypeptide(L)'
;MADWKEQSLRLWESIGKKQRYMILGSAILLFIAILSWSYWWGSRPDLVPLFTNMDAKDAGEVREKLKELKIEHEIGNNGTSIMVASKDVYRIRLDLASQGLPRGSKGFEIFDQNKFGTTDFQNKVYLLQALQGELTKTIEQMSEVEKARVHIVLPEDSLYKKMKNQQLLLLC
;
A
#
# COMPACT_ATOMS: atom_id res chain seq x y z
N MET A 1 46.67 -39.40 24.48
CA MET A 1 45.84 -38.19 24.71
C MET A 1 46.40 -37.26 25.79
N ALA A 2 47.49 -37.61 26.49
CA ALA A 2 48.13 -36.74 27.50
C ALA A 2 49.32 -35.93 26.92
N ASP A 3 49.84 -36.33 25.76
CA ASP A 3 51.09 -35.81 25.18
C ASP A 3 51.00 -34.34 24.74
N TRP A 4 49.80 -33.87 24.39
CA TRP A 4 49.55 -32.50 23.91
C TRP A 4 49.65 -31.45 25.04
N LYS A 5 49.30 -31.84 26.27
CA LYS A 5 49.41 -30.96 27.44
C LYS A 5 50.87 -30.72 27.79
N GLU A 6 51.70 -31.76 27.76
CA GLU A 6 53.12 -31.64 28.09
C GLU A 6 53.92 -30.86 27.03
N GLN A 7 53.59 -31.03 25.75
CA GLN A 7 54.20 -30.24 24.67
C GLN A 7 53.85 -28.75 24.78
N SER A 8 52.62 -28.42 25.15
CA SER A 8 52.18 -27.01 25.31
C SER A 8 52.88 -26.28 26.47
N LEU A 9 53.18 -26.99 27.56
CA LEU A 9 53.84 -26.42 28.75
C LEU A 9 55.32 -26.14 28.48
N ARG A 10 56.03 -27.03 27.76
CA ARG A 10 57.45 -26.83 27.40
C ARG A 10 57.64 -25.66 26.44
N LEU A 11 56.73 -25.49 25.48
CA LEU A 11 56.73 -24.34 24.57
C LEU A 11 56.45 -23.02 25.32
N TRP A 12 55.63 -23.06 26.38
CA TRP A 12 55.32 -21.87 27.17
C TRP A 12 56.49 -21.40 28.04
N GLU A 13 57.34 -22.32 28.49
CA GLU A 13 58.50 -22.04 29.33
C GLU A 13 59.73 -21.59 28.51
N SER A 14 59.85 -22.04 27.25
CA SER A 14 60.95 -21.64 26.35
C SER A 14 60.76 -20.28 25.67
N ILE A 15 59.62 -19.60 25.87
CA ILE A 15 59.33 -18.30 25.23
C ILE A 15 59.76 -17.15 26.14
N GLY A 16 60.71 -16.33 25.66
CA GLY A 16 61.19 -15.17 26.40
C GLY A 16 60.10 -14.15 26.71
N LYS A 17 60.21 -13.44 27.85
CA LYS A 17 59.19 -12.48 28.35
C LYS A 17 58.69 -11.50 27.27
N LYS A 18 59.59 -11.01 26.39
CA LYS A 18 59.23 -10.10 25.27
C LYS A 18 58.38 -10.77 24.19
N GLN A 19 58.67 -12.02 23.81
CA GLN A 19 57.86 -12.78 22.84
C GLN A 19 56.49 -13.13 23.40
N ARG A 20 56.39 -13.43 24.70
CA ARG A 20 55.10 -13.70 25.36
C ARG A 20 54.16 -12.49 25.32
N TYR A 21 54.68 -11.27 25.55
CA TYR A 21 53.88 -10.05 25.39
C TYR A 21 53.50 -9.76 23.93
N MET A 22 54.38 -10.08 22.97
CA MET A 22 54.07 -9.93 21.54
C MET A 22 52.95 -10.88 21.08
N ILE A 23 52.99 -12.16 21.51
CA ILE A 23 51.95 -13.15 21.19
C ILE A 23 50.63 -12.78 21.87
N LEU A 24 50.67 -12.33 23.13
CA LEU A 24 49.46 -11.91 23.83
C LEU A 24 48.86 -10.65 23.19
N GLY A 25 49.70 -9.68 22.79
CA GLY A 25 49.28 -8.46 22.10
C GLY A 25 48.66 -8.76 20.73
N SER A 26 49.26 -9.65 19.93
CA SER A 26 48.71 -10.04 18.64
C SER A 26 47.41 -10.83 18.77
N ALA A 27 47.29 -11.70 19.77
CA ALA A 27 46.07 -12.43 20.06
C ALA A 27 44.92 -11.48 20.45
N ILE A 28 45.20 -10.48 21.30
CA ILE A 28 44.22 -9.46 21.68
C ILE A 28 43.80 -8.61 20.47
N LEU A 29 44.75 -8.19 19.63
CA LEU A 29 44.46 -7.44 18.41
C LEU A 29 43.59 -8.24 17.44
N LEU A 30 43.91 -9.51 17.21
CA LEU A 30 43.10 -10.40 16.38
C LEU A 30 41.70 -10.57 16.95
N PHE A 31 41.57 -10.74 18.26
CA PHE A 31 40.28 -10.88 18.92
C PHE A 31 39.41 -9.63 18.74
N ILE A 32 39.98 -8.43 18.92
CA ILE A 32 39.29 -7.15 18.70
C ILE A 32 38.93 -6.96 17.22
N ALA A 33 39.80 -7.37 16.29
CA ALA A 33 39.55 -7.31 14.86
C ALA A 33 38.37 -8.22 14.45
N ILE A 34 38.32 -9.44 14.98
CA ILE A 34 37.23 -10.39 14.73
C ILE A 34 35.90 -9.87 15.31
N LEU A 35 35.90 -9.34 16.53
CA LEU A 35 34.70 -8.75 17.13
C LEU A 35 34.20 -7.53 16.36
N SER A 36 35.12 -6.64 15.96
CA SER A 36 34.78 -5.47 15.13
C SER A 36 34.21 -5.91 13.78
N TRP A 37 34.83 -6.89 13.13
CA TRP A 37 34.37 -7.45 11.86
C TRP A 37 32.98 -8.08 11.99
N SER A 38 32.75 -8.88 13.03
CA SER A 38 31.46 -9.52 13.30
C SER A 38 30.36 -8.50 13.60
N TYR A 39 30.65 -7.45 14.37
CA TYR A 39 29.70 -6.39 14.65
C TYR A 39 29.32 -5.60 13.39
N TRP A 40 30.31 -5.36 12.52
CA TRP A 40 30.09 -4.62 11.28
C TRP A 40 29.30 -5.43 10.24
N TRP A 41 29.49 -6.75 10.19
CA TRP A 41 28.73 -7.62 9.29
C TRP A 41 27.33 -7.99 9.81
N GLY A 42 27.17 -8.16 11.12
CA GLY A 42 25.91 -8.60 11.74
C GLY A 42 24.80 -7.54 11.80
N SER A 43 25.09 -6.29 11.44
CA SER A 43 24.17 -5.17 11.62
C SER A 43 23.39 -4.79 10.37
N ARG A 44 23.39 -5.59 9.29
CA ARG A 44 22.58 -5.29 8.09
C ARG A 44 21.12 -5.65 8.39
N PRO A 45 20.21 -4.66 8.53
CA PRO A 45 18.80 -4.96 8.69
C PRO A 45 18.29 -5.53 7.36
N ASP A 46 17.62 -6.67 7.39
CA ASP A 46 16.85 -7.11 6.22
C ASP A 46 15.75 -6.08 5.98
N LEU A 47 15.89 -5.31 4.90
CA LEU A 47 14.93 -4.30 4.50
C LEU A 47 13.88 -4.93 3.61
N VAL A 48 12.62 -4.81 4.04
CA VAL A 48 11.46 -5.37 3.34
C VAL A 48 10.52 -4.23 2.99
N PRO A 49 9.87 -4.27 1.81
CA PRO A 49 8.90 -3.27 1.41
C PRO A 49 7.70 -3.23 2.38
N LEU A 50 7.48 -2.07 2.99
CA LEU A 50 6.33 -1.79 3.84
C LEU A 50 5.06 -1.67 2.99
N PHE A 51 5.13 -0.84 1.95
CA PHE A 51 4.09 -0.62 0.95
C PHE A 51 4.73 -0.43 -0.43
N THR A 52 4.03 -0.87 -1.48
CA THR A 52 4.47 -0.82 -2.89
C THR A 52 3.41 -0.14 -3.74
N ASN A 53 3.82 0.57 -4.80
CA ASN A 53 2.91 1.25 -5.74
C ASN A 53 1.98 2.27 -5.06
N MET A 54 2.54 3.08 -4.17
CA MET A 54 1.83 4.21 -3.58
C MET A 54 1.86 5.43 -4.50
N ASP A 55 0.81 6.26 -4.43
CA ASP A 55 0.86 7.61 -4.99
C ASP A 55 1.95 8.42 -4.27
N ALA A 56 2.58 9.36 -4.97
CA ALA A 56 3.62 10.24 -4.42
C ALA A 56 3.12 11.02 -3.18
N LYS A 57 1.83 11.36 -3.14
CA LYS A 57 1.21 12.04 -1.99
C LYS A 57 1.15 11.13 -0.75
N ASP A 58 0.64 9.91 -0.91
CA ASP A 58 0.55 8.92 0.17
C ASP A 58 1.93 8.50 0.67
N ALA A 59 2.90 8.34 -0.24
CA ALA A 59 4.28 8.04 0.11
C ALA A 59 4.93 9.18 0.93
N GLY A 60 4.59 10.44 0.62
CA GLY A 60 5.03 11.61 1.38
C GLY A 60 4.52 11.62 2.82
N GLU A 61 3.21 11.36 2.99
CA GLU A 61 2.56 11.31 4.32
C GLU A 61 3.09 10.14 5.17
N VAL A 62 3.24 8.95 4.58
CA VAL A 62 3.81 7.78 5.27
C VAL A 62 5.26 8.07 5.70
N ARG A 63 6.07 8.70 4.85
CA ARG A 63 7.45 9.07 5.18
C ARG A 63 7.52 10.05 6.34
N GLU A 64 6.63 11.05 6.37
CA GLU A 64 6.57 12.03 7.47
C GLU A 64 6.27 11.34 8.80
N LYS A 65 5.31 10.40 8.82
CA LYS A 65 5.00 9.61 10.01
C LYS A 65 6.11 8.67 10.44
N LEU A 66 6.78 8.00 9.50
CA LEU A 66 7.95 7.18 9.82
C LEU A 66 9.10 8.01 10.43
N LYS A 67 9.27 9.26 9.98
CA LYS A 67 10.23 10.21 10.53
C LYS A 67 9.83 10.67 11.94
N GLU A 68 8.55 10.95 12.19
CA GLU A 68 8.04 11.25 13.54
C GLU A 68 8.30 10.10 14.53
N LEU A 69 8.09 8.86 14.08
CA LEU A 69 8.29 7.64 14.86
C LEU A 69 9.77 7.23 15.00
N LYS A 70 10.70 7.98 14.40
CA LYS A 70 12.16 7.70 14.39
C LYS A 70 12.50 6.31 13.85
N ILE A 71 11.79 5.88 12.81
CA ILE A 71 12.02 4.58 12.16
C ILE A 71 12.96 4.79 10.98
N GLU A 72 14.04 4.00 10.94
CA GLU A 72 14.95 3.90 9.79
C GLU A 72 14.16 3.37 8.58
N HIS A 73 14.14 4.14 7.49
CA HIS A 73 13.40 3.80 6.29
C HIS A 73 14.20 4.13 5.04
N GLU A 74 14.11 3.28 4.03
CA GLU A 74 14.72 3.49 2.73
C GLU A 74 13.65 3.66 1.66
N ILE A 75 13.92 4.50 0.67
CA ILE A 75 13.01 4.75 -0.44
C ILE A 75 13.40 3.83 -1.59
N GLY A 76 12.47 2.96 -2.00
CA GLY A 76 12.58 2.10 -3.17
C GLY A 76 11.76 2.61 -4.35
N ASN A 77 12.07 2.15 -5.57
CA ASN A 77 11.32 2.44 -6.80
C ASN A 77 10.90 3.92 -6.95
N ASN A 78 11.88 4.83 -7.03
CA ASN A 78 11.66 6.25 -7.33
C ASN A 78 10.64 6.97 -6.43
N GLY A 79 10.50 6.57 -5.16
CA GLY A 79 9.57 7.22 -4.24
C GLY A 79 8.19 6.56 -4.11
N THR A 80 7.94 5.48 -4.85
CA THR A 80 6.65 4.77 -4.83
C THR A 80 6.63 3.57 -3.88
N SER A 81 7.78 3.23 -3.27
CA SER A 81 7.93 2.17 -2.29
C SER A 81 8.75 2.64 -1.09
N ILE A 82 8.36 2.23 0.11
CA ILE A 82 9.11 2.49 1.34
C ILE A 82 9.51 1.16 1.95
N MET A 83 10.78 1.01 2.31
CA MET A 83 11.36 -0.20 2.88
C MET A 83 11.73 0.06 4.34
N VAL A 84 11.46 -0.92 5.21
CA VAL A 84 11.77 -0.86 6.65
C VAL A 84 12.31 -2.21 7.11
N ALA A 85 12.91 -2.26 8.29
CA ALA A 85 13.44 -3.51 8.85
C ALA A 85 12.32 -4.57 9.01
N SER A 86 12.57 -5.79 8.53
CA SER A 86 11.62 -6.92 8.53
C SER A 86 10.91 -7.14 9.86
N LYS A 87 11.63 -6.97 10.97
CA LYS A 87 11.13 -7.15 12.34
C LYS A 87 10.00 -6.18 12.72
N ASP A 88 10.00 -4.97 12.14
CA ASP A 88 9.08 -3.90 12.52
C ASP A 88 7.94 -3.71 11.51
N VAL A 89 7.99 -4.34 10.33
CA VAL A 89 7.01 -4.19 9.24
C VAL A 89 5.56 -4.28 9.73
N TYR A 90 5.21 -5.35 10.45
CA TYR A 90 3.83 -5.58 10.89
C TYR A 90 3.36 -4.56 11.94
N ARG A 91 4.24 -4.21 12.87
CA ARG A 91 3.97 -3.21 13.90
C ARG A 91 3.72 -1.85 13.26
N ILE A 92 4.57 -1.46 12.31
CA ILE A 92 4.48 -0.20 11.59
C ILE A 92 3.21 -0.15 10.74
N ARG A 93 2.83 -1.24 10.07
CA ARG A 93 1.58 -1.31 9.32
C ARG A 93 0.36 -1.07 10.21
N LEU A 94 0.34 -1.66 11.40
CA LEU A 94 -0.76 -1.48 12.34
C LEU A 94 -0.82 -0.03 12.86
N ASP A 95 0.34 0.56 13.17
CA ASP A 95 0.43 1.93 13.65
C ASP A 95 -0.01 2.94 12.59
N LEU A 96 0.45 2.78 11.34
CA LEU A 96 0.03 3.63 10.22
C LEU A 96 -1.45 3.43 9.88
N ALA A 97 -1.97 2.20 9.95
CA ALA A 97 -3.38 1.91 9.73
C ALA A 97 -4.27 2.60 10.79
N SER A 98 -3.81 2.68 12.04
CA SER A 98 -4.53 3.42 13.10
C SER A 98 -4.66 4.92 12.80
N GLN A 99 -3.74 5.46 12.00
CA GLN A 99 -3.73 6.85 11.55
C GLN A 99 -4.44 7.04 10.19
N GLY A 100 -4.99 5.96 9.61
CA GLY A 100 -5.66 5.99 8.31
C GLY A 100 -4.71 6.10 7.12
N LEU A 101 -3.45 5.67 7.28
CA LEU A 101 -2.43 5.65 6.23
C LEU A 101 -2.12 4.22 5.76
N PRO A 102 -1.83 4.02 4.46
CA PRO A 102 -2.00 4.98 3.36
C PRO A 102 -3.49 5.19 3.05
N ARG A 103 -3.88 6.42 2.68
CA ARG A 103 -5.29 6.77 2.45
C ARG A 103 -5.90 6.07 1.24
N GLY A 104 -5.07 5.50 0.38
CA GLY A 104 -5.47 4.47 -0.56
C GLY A 104 -6.48 4.98 -1.59
N SER A 105 -5.97 5.44 -2.73
CA SER A 105 -6.77 5.75 -3.93
C SER A 105 -7.55 4.53 -4.48
N LYS A 106 -7.19 3.31 -4.09
CA LYS A 106 -7.74 2.06 -4.67
C LYS A 106 -9.10 1.62 -4.12
N GLY A 107 -9.67 2.34 -3.16
CA GLY A 107 -10.98 2.01 -2.60
C GLY A 107 -12.14 2.19 -3.59
N PHE A 108 -12.02 3.13 -4.54
CA PHE A 108 -13.07 3.47 -5.52
C PHE A 108 -12.83 2.89 -6.91
N GLU A 109 -11.58 2.59 -7.28
CA GLU A 109 -11.21 2.06 -8.60
C GLU A 109 -11.70 0.62 -8.81
N ILE A 110 -11.85 -0.17 -7.73
CA ILE A 110 -12.45 -1.51 -7.77
C ILE A 110 -13.94 -1.42 -8.13
N PHE A 111 -14.62 -0.33 -7.77
CA PHE A 111 -16.02 -0.09 -8.15
C PHE A 111 -16.16 0.46 -9.57
N ASP A 112 -15.17 1.20 -10.09
CA ASP A 112 -15.22 1.70 -11.47
C ASP A 112 -14.90 0.60 -12.51
N GLN A 113 -14.16 -0.45 -12.11
CA GLN A 113 -14.00 -1.67 -12.91
C GLN A 113 -15.28 -2.55 -12.92
N ASN A 114 -16.22 -2.34 -11.99
CA ASN A 114 -17.53 -3.00 -11.97
C ASN A 114 -18.55 -2.38 -12.95
N LYS A 115 -18.10 -1.73 -14.03
CA LYS A 115 -18.97 -1.40 -15.19
C LYS A 115 -19.50 -2.64 -15.92
N PHE A 116 -19.04 -3.84 -15.57
CA PHE A 116 -19.70 -5.10 -15.94
C PHE A 116 -20.93 -5.34 -15.05
N GLY A 117 -22.03 -4.63 -15.30
CA GLY A 117 -23.27 -4.86 -14.55
C GLY A 117 -24.30 -3.73 -14.51
N THR A 118 -24.22 -2.70 -15.37
CA THR A 118 -25.33 -1.73 -15.45
C THR A 118 -26.59 -2.47 -15.90
N THR A 119 -27.64 -2.41 -15.08
CA THR A 119 -28.94 -2.99 -15.40
C THR A 119 -29.68 -2.07 -16.38
N ASP A 120 -30.57 -2.60 -17.21
CA ASP A 120 -31.38 -1.79 -18.13
C ASP A 120 -32.15 -0.68 -17.42
N PHE A 121 -32.53 -0.91 -16.16
CA PHE A 121 -33.17 0.09 -15.30
C PHE A 121 -32.24 1.28 -15.01
N GLN A 122 -30.98 1.03 -14.65
CA GLN A 122 -30.02 2.07 -14.33
C GLN A 122 -29.67 2.94 -15.55
N ASN A 123 -29.54 2.33 -16.73
CA ASN A 123 -29.38 3.06 -17.99
C ASN A 123 -30.59 3.94 -18.30
N LYS A 124 -31.81 3.47 -18.05
CA LYS A 124 -33.05 4.25 -18.22
C LYS A 124 -33.09 5.45 -17.28
N VAL A 125 -32.70 5.29 -16.01
CA VAL A 125 -32.66 6.39 -15.03
C VAL A 125 -31.61 7.44 -15.45
N TYR A 126 -30.43 7.02 -15.90
CA TYR A 126 -29.40 7.95 -16.40
C TYR A 126 -29.86 8.71 -17.64
N LEU A 127 -30.50 8.03 -18.59
CA LEU A 127 -31.07 8.67 -19.77
C LEU A 127 -32.14 9.71 -19.39
N LEU A 128 -33.01 9.37 -18.44
CA LEU A 128 -34.03 10.30 -17.94
C LEU A 128 -33.45 11.53 -17.27
N GLN A 129 -32.42 11.36 -16.44
CA GLN A 129 -31.75 12.47 -15.78
C GLN A 129 -31.04 13.37 -16.80
N ALA A 130 -30.40 12.78 -17.81
CA ALA A 130 -29.77 13.52 -18.91
C ALA A 130 -30.80 14.34 -19.70
N LEU A 131 -31.94 13.74 -20.07
CA LEU A 131 -33.01 14.43 -20.79
C LEU A 131 -33.65 15.56 -19.97
N GLN A 132 -33.86 15.35 -18.67
CA GLN A 132 -34.35 16.40 -17.76
C GLN A 132 -33.37 17.58 -17.70
N GLY A 133 -32.07 17.31 -17.66
CA GLY A 133 -31.03 18.34 -17.68
C GLY A 133 -31.02 19.15 -18.98
N GLU A 134 -31.08 18.48 -20.13
CA GLU A 134 -31.11 19.17 -21.43
C GLU A 134 -32.37 20.00 -21.62
N LEU A 135 -33.55 19.47 -21.27
CA LEU A 135 -34.79 20.25 -21.32
C LEU A 135 -34.77 21.44 -20.37
N THR A 136 -34.19 21.27 -19.17
CA THR A 136 -34.03 22.38 -18.22
C THR A 136 -33.18 23.49 -18.85
N LYS A 137 -32.04 23.16 -19.46
CA LYS A 137 -31.20 24.14 -20.17
C LYS A 137 -31.93 24.81 -21.33
N THR A 138 -32.68 24.05 -22.13
CA THR A 138 -33.43 24.62 -23.26
C THR A 138 -34.51 25.61 -22.79
N ILE A 139 -35.18 25.34 -21.68
CA ILE A 139 -36.20 26.24 -21.13
C ILE A 139 -35.55 27.47 -20.49
N GLU A 140 -34.44 27.31 -19.77
CA GLU A 140 -33.68 28.42 -19.18
C GLU A 140 -32.97 29.31 -20.22
N GLN A 141 -32.86 28.87 -21.48
CA GLN A 141 -32.36 29.71 -22.57
C GLN A 141 -33.37 30.78 -23.03
N MET A 142 -34.63 30.71 -22.60
CA MET A 142 -35.63 31.73 -22.90
C MET A 142 -35.42 32.96 -22.00
N SER A 143 -35.41 34.17 -22.57
CA SER A 143 -35.08 35.42 -21.87
C SER A 143 -35.92 35.73 -20.63
N GLU A 144 -37.15 35.21 -20.59
CA GLU A 144 -38.13 35.42 -19.53
C GLU A 144 -38.06 34.36 -18.41
N VAL A 145 -37.23 33.31 -18.53
CA VAL A 145 -37.17 32.20 -17.57
C VAL A 145 -35.84 32.20 -16.82
N GLU A 146 -35.87 32.58 -15.54
CA GLU A 146 -34.67 32.60 -14.69
C GLU A 146 -34.27 31.21 -14.17
N LYS A 147 -35.25 30.31 -13.94
CA LYS A 147 -35.01 28.97 -13.41
C LYS A 147 -36.11 28.00 -13.80
N ALA A 148 -35.74 26.82 -14.29
CA ALA A 148 -36.68 25.75 -14.62
C ALA A 148 -36.38 24.46 -13.84
N ARG A 149 -37.41 23.65 -13.60
CA ARG A 149 -37.28 22.31 -13.03
C ARG A 149 -38.22 21.37 -13.76
N VAL A 150 -37.65 20.42 -14.49
CA VAL A 150 -38.41 19.48 -15.31
C VAL A 150 -38.40 18.09 -14.68
N HIS A 151 -39.58 17.56 -14.38
CA HIS A 151 -39.76 16.19 -13.92
C HIS A 151 -40.48 15.38 -15.00
N ILE A 152 -39.79 14.37 -15.55
CA ILE A 152 -40.36 13.46 -16.55
C ILE A 152 -40.82 12.20 -15.82
N VAL A 153 -42.11 11.87 -15.97
CA VAL A 153 -42.68 10.60 -15.49
C VAL A 153 -42.88 9.69 -16.69
N LEU A 154 -42.12 8.59 -16.76
CA LEU A 154 -42.41 7.52 -17.71
C LEU A 154 -43.40 6.55 -17.08
N PRO A 155 -44.49 6.18 -17.76
CA PRO A 155 -45.34 5.10 -17.29
C PRO A 155 -44.53 3.79 -17.31
N GLU A 156 -44.62 3.01 -16.25
CA GLU A 156 -44.04 1.66 -16.25
C GLU A 156 -44.77 0.81 -17.30
N ASP A 157 -44.01 0.03 -18.08
CA ASP A 157 -44.54 -0.96 -19.00
C ASP A 157 -45.19 -2.10 -18.20
N SER A 158 -46.39 -1.85 -17.67
CA SER A 158 -47.18 -2.91 -17.06
C SER A 158 -47.51 -3.94 -18.15
N LEU A 159 -47.19 -5.21 -17.90
CA LEU A 159 -47.54 -6.35 -18.76
C LEU A 159 -49.04 -6.41 -19.10
N TYR A 160 -49.86 -5.64 -18.39
CA TYR A 160 -51.30 -5.51 -18.56
C TYR A 160 -51.74 -4.75 -19.83
N LYS A 161 -50.92 -3.81 -20.35
CA LYS A 161 -51.29 -3.06 -21.59
C LYS A 161 -51.19 -3.90 -22.86
N LYS A 162 -50.38 -4.95 -22.88
CA LYS A 162 -50.29 -5.87 -24.03
C LYS A 162 -51.51 -6.78 -24.16
N MET A 163 -52.17 -7.12 -23.03
CA MET A 163 -53.31 -8.03 -23.04
C MET A 163 -54.59 -7.38 -23.58
N LYS A 164 -54.80 -6.08 -23.35
CA LYS A 164 -56.00 -5.37 -23.82
C LYS A 164 -56.02 -5.11 -25.33
N ASN A 165 -54.86 -5.06 -25.99
CA ASN A 165 -54.77 -4.85 -27.44
C ASN A 165 -54.76 -6.16 -28.24
N GLN A 166 -54.61 -7.31 -27.59
CA GLN A 166 -54.61 -8.62 -28.23
C GLN A 166 -55.99 -9.33 -28.15
N GLN A 167 -56.90 -8.83 -27.33
CA GLN A 167 -58.25 -9.37 -27.19
C GLN A 167 -59.26 -8.81 -28.23
N LEU A 168 -58.91 -7.72 -28.94
CA LEU A 168 -59.71 -7.22 -30.08
C LEU A 168 -59.39 -7.93 -31.41
N LEU A 169 -58.32 -8.72 -31.48
CA LEU A 169 -57.90 -9.45 -32.68
C LEU A 169 -58.41 -10.90 -32.73
N LEU A 170 -59.18 -11.32 -31.72
CA LEU A 170 -59.80 -12.65 -31.62
C LEU A 170 -61.34 -12.61 -31.77
N LEU A 171 -61.91 -11.47 -32.13
CA LEU A 171 -63.36 -11.26 -32.27
C LEU A 171 -63.79 -10.66 -33.63
N CYS A 172 -62.91 -10.68 -34.64
CA CYS A 172 -63.28 -10.59 -36.06
C CYS A 172 -62.88 -11.91 -36.73
#